data_AF-A0A504H954-F1
#
_entry.id   AF-A0A504H954-F1
#
_cell.length_a   1.000
_cell.length_b   1.000
_cell.length_c   1.000
_cell.angle_alpha   90.00
_cell.angle_beta   90.00
_cell.angle_gamma   90.00
#
_symmetry.space_group_name_H-M   'P 1'
#
loop_
_entity.id
_entity.type
_entity.pdbx_description
1 polymer ?
#
loop_
_entity_poly.entity_id
_entity_poly.type
_entity_poly.pdbx_seq_one_letter_code
_entity_poly.pdbx_strand_id
1 'polypeptide(L)' 'MKSWSPYALLVVAAIALDQWIKHLVEIGLPFQEKLDLLPFLALFRTYNTGIAFSMFSSFGDTGLVIIAVLV' A
#
# COMPACT_ATOMS: atom_id res chain seq x y z
N MET A 1 5.13 -32.37 10.00
CA MET A 1 4.48 -31.34 9.17
C MET A 1 5.24 -30.03 9.38
N LYS A 2 5.60 -29.29 8.32
CA LYS A 2 6.34 -28.03 8.45
C LYS A 2 5.41 -26.96 9.03
N SER A 3 5.87 -26.20 10.03
CA SER A 3 5.07 -25.15 10.66
C SER A 3 4.96 -23.92 9.75
N TRP A 4 3.76 -23.35 9.68
CA TRP A 4 3.45 -22.14 8.91
C TRP A 4 3.62 -20.86 9.74
N SER A 5 3.80 -20.99 11.06
CA SER A 5 3.93 -19.88 12.00
C SER A 5 4.95 -18.79 11.60
N PRO A 6 6.18 -19.09 11.12
CA PRO A 6 7.12 -18.03 10.74
C PRO A 6 6.62 -17.19 9.56
N TYR A 7 5.89 -17.80 8.62
CA TYR A 7 5.31 -17.07 7.49
C TYR A 7 4.14 -16.19 7.94
N ALA A 8 3.28 -16.70 8.83
CA ALA A 8 2.19 -15.92 9.41
C ALA A 8 2.71 -14.71 10.20
N LEU A 9 3.75 -14.89 11.01
CA LEU A 9 4.39 -13.80 11.75
C LEU A 9 4.98 -12.74 10.82
N LEU A 10 5.63 -13.16 9.72
CA LEU A 10 6.16 -12.24 8.72
C LEU A 10 5.05 -11.40 8.08
N VAL A 11 3.92 -12.02 7.71
CA VAL A 11 2.77 -11.32 7.12
C VAL A 11 2.20 -10.30 8.10
N VAL A 12 1.98 -10.68 9.36
CA VAL A 12 1.47 -9.76 10.39
C VAL A 12 2.42 -8.58 10.61
N ALA A 13 3.72 -8.83 10.69
CA ALA A 13 4.72 -7.78 10.85
C ALA A 13 4.75 -6.82 9.65
N ALA A 14 4.65 -7.35 8.43
CA ALA A 14 4.60 -6.54 7.21
C ALA A 14 3.35 -5.65 7.15
N ILE A 15 2.17 -6.19 7.50
CA ILE A 15 0.92 -5.42 7.55
C ILE A 15 1.02 -4.33 8.61
N ALA A 16 1.51 -4.65 9.81
CA ALA A 16 1.64 -3.68 10.89
C ALA A 16 2.58 -2.52 10.50
N LEU A 17 3.72 -2.84 9.87
CA LEU A 17 4.68 -1.84 9.41
C LEU A 17 4.10 -0.95 8.30
N ASP A 18 3.41 -1.54 7.31
CA ASP A 18 2.75 -0.79 6.24
C ASP A 18 1.73 0.20 6.78
N GLN A 19 0.83 -0.26 7.65
CA GLN A 19 -0.22 0.59 8.22
C GLN A 19 0.37 1.69 9.13
N TRP A 20 1.41 1.36 9.90
CA TRP A 20 2.12 2.35 10.73
C TRP A 20 2.75 3.45 9.87
N ILE A 21 3.46 3.09 8.80
CA ILE A 21 4.09 4.07 7.89
C ILE A 21 3.03 4.93 7.20
N LYS A 22 1.92 4.34 6.72
CA LYS A 22 0.81 5.10 6.13
C LYS A 22 0.22 6.11 7.11
N HIS A 23 0.03 5.72 8.37
CA HIS A 23 -0.43 6.65 9.40
C HIS A 23 0.53 7.82 9.59
N LEU A 24 1.85 7.57 9.67
CA LEU A 24 2.86 8.62 9.78
C LEU A 24 2.86 9.55 8.56
N VAL A 25 2.69 9.00 7.35
CA VAL A 25 2.60 9.77 6.10
C VAL A 25 1.36 10.68 6.12
N GLU A 26 0.21 10.17 6.58
CA GLU A 26 -1.04 10.96 6.62
C GLU A 26 -0.95 12.18 7.53
N ILE A 27 -0.36 12.00 8.71
CA ILE A 27 -0.27 13.06 9.72
C ILE A 27 0.97 13.95 9.53
N GLY A 28 1.99 13.47 8.81
CA GLY A 28 3.31 14.10 8.77
C GLY A 28 3.69 14.73 7.43
N LEU A 29 3.08 14.32 6.31
CA LEU A 29 3.42 14.84 4.98
C LEU A 29 2.31 15.71 4.38
N PRO A 30 2.65 16.81 3.69
CA PRO A 30 1.68 17.58 2.92
C PRO A 30 1.08 16.75 1.77
N PHE A 31 -0.17 17.04 1.38
CA PHE A 31 -0.86 16.28 0.33
C PHE A 31 -0.42 16.77 -1.04
N GLN A 32 -0.08 15.84 -1.95
CA GLN A 32 0.35 16.15 -3.32
C GLN A 32 1.54 17.11 -3.42
N GLU A 33 2.39 17.10 -2.40
CA GLU A 33 3.59 17.90 -2.34
C GLU A 33 4.81 17.01 -2.22
N LYS A 34 5.88 17.41 -2.90
CA LYS A 34 7.14 16.66 -2.96
C LYS A 34 8.02 17.07 -1.79
N LEU A 35 8.43 16.09 -0.99
CA LEU A 35 9.47 16.23 0.03
C LEU A 35 10.74 15.52 -0.43
N ASP A 36 11.72 16.29 -0.91
CA ASP A 36 13.00 15.75 -1.35
C ASP A 36 13.80 15.15 -0.18
N LEU A 37 14.26 13.90 -0.32
CA LEU A 37 15.08 13.20 0.66
C LEU A 37 16.54 13.09 0.21
N LEU A 38 16.75 12.60 -1.01
CA LEU A 38 18.06 12.40 -1.63
C LEU A 38 17.94 12.77 -3.12
N PRO A 39 19.07 12.95 -3.83
CA PRO A 39 19.03 13.07 -5.29
C PRO A 39 18.21 11.91 -5.89
N PHE A 40 17.22 12.25 -6.71
CA PHE A 40 16.30 11.32 -7.36
C PHE A 40 15.35 10.52 -6.44
N LEU A 41 15.26 10.85 -5.14
CA LEU A 41 14.33 10.21 -4.19
C LEU A 41 13.58 11.26 -3.36
N ALA A 42 12.26 11.19 -3.41
CA ALA A 42 11.37 12.05 -2.62
C ALA A 42 10.22 11.24 -2.02
N LEU A 43 9.70 11.72 -0.90
CA LEU A 43 8.41 11.28 -0.39
C LEU A 43 7.31 12.13 -1.00
N PHE A 44 6.20 11.48 -1.34
CA PHE A 44 5.04 12.14 -1.94
C PHE A 44 3.77 11.45 -1.45
N ARG A 45 2.94 12.17 -0.68
CA ARG A 45 1.65 11.64 -0.22
C ARG A 45 0.62 11.79 -1.33
N THR A 46 0.06 10.66 -1.76
CA THR A 46 -1.03 10.61 -2.73
C THR A 46 -1.96 9.44 -2.45
N TYR A 47 -3.19 9.52 -2.97
CA TYR A 47 -4.16 8.43 -2.92
C TYR A 47 -4.21 7.75 -4.27
N ASN A 48 -3.85 6.47 -4.31
CA ASN A 48 -4.01 5.66 -5.50
C ASN A 48 -5.41 5.03 -5.50
N THR A 49 -6.31 5.56 -6.31
CA THR A 49 -7.70 5.09 -6.44
C THR A 49 -7.88 3.98 -7.49
N GLY A 50 -6.79 3.35 -7.95
CA GLY A 50 -6.83 2.25 -8.92
C GLY A 50 -6.25 2.59 -10.29
N ILE A 51 -5.13 3.32 -10.31
CA ILE A 51 -4.62 4.04 -11.49
C ILE A 51 -3.91 3.16 -12.53
N ALA A 52 -3.54 1.90 -12.23
CA ALA A 52 -2.66 1.16 -13.15
C ALA A 52 -3.19 1.08 -14.59
N PHE A 53 -4.52 1.13 -14.85
CA PHE A 53 -5.08 1.27 -16.21
C PHE A 53 -6.44 1.97 -16.34
N SER A 54 -7.02 2.55 -15.28
CA SER A 54 -8.43 3.04 -15.25
C SER A 54 -9.51 2.00 -15.62
N MET A 55 -9.12 0.80 -16.05
CA MET A 55 -9.99 -0.24 -16.60
C MET A 55 -10.94 -0.83 -15.55
N PHE A 56 -10.58 -0.73 -14.27
CA PHE A 56 -11.35 -1.26 -13.14
C PHE A 56 -11.54 -0.23 -12.00
N SER A 57 -11.36 1.06 -12.26
CA SER A 57 -11.54 2.09 -11.22
C SER A 57 -12.98 2.16 -10.69
N SER A 58 -13.96 1.64 -11.43
CA SER A 58 -15.36 1.52 -11.01
C SER A 58 -15.66 0.30 -10.13
N PHE A 59 -14.74 -0.66 -10.01
CA PHE A 59 -14.96 -1.91 -9.27
C PHE A 59 -14.70 -1.77 -7.76
N GLY A 60 -14.04 -0.68 -7.36
CA GLY A 60 -13.64 -0.44 -5.97
C GLY A 60 -12.71 -1.52 -5.40
N ASP A 61 -12.35 -1.38 -4.14
CA ASP A 61 -11.38 -2.27 -3.49
C ASP A 61 -11.84 -3.74 -3.50
N THR A 62 -13.10 -4.00 -3.16
CA THR A 62 -13.67 -5.35 -3.10
C THR A 62 -13.65 -6.05 -4.46
N GLY A 63 -13.98 -5.35 -5.53
CA GLY A 63 -13.99 -5.93 -6.88
C GLY A 63 -12.57 -6.29 -7.35
N LEU A 64 -11.58 -5.47 -7.01
CA LEU A 64 -10.17 -5.75 -7.32
C LEU A 64 -9.64 -6.96 -6.54
N VAL A 65 -10.01 -7.11 -5.26
CA VAL A 65 -9.63 -8.28 -4.45
C VAL A 65 -10.18 -9.57 -5.07
N ILE A 66 -11.42 -9.58 -5.53
CA ILE A 66 -12.02 -10.75 -6.19
C ILE A 66 -11.25 -11.12 -7.45
N ILE A 67 -10.91 -10.15 -8.30
CA ILE A 67 -10.12 -10.38 -9.52
C ILE A 67 -8.76 -10.99 -9.18
N ALA A 68 -8.07 -10.46 -8.16
CA ALA A 68 -6.76 -10.95 -7.74
C ALA A 68 -6.77 -12.38 -7.16
N VAL A 69 -7.90 -12.83 -6.59
CA VAL A 69 -8.05 -14.22 -6.10
C VAL A 69 -8.36 -15.20 -7.24
N LEU A 70 -9.00 -14.73 -8.32
CA LEU A 70 -9.47 -15.57 -9.42
C LEU A 70 -8.42 -15.81 -10.53
N VAL A 71 -7.36 -15.01 -10.60
CA VAL A 71 -6.27 -15.09 -11.59
C VAL A 71 -5.00 -15.64 -10.94
#